data_AF-R9PSZ4-F1
#
_entry.id   AF-R9PSZ4-F1
#
_cell.length_a   1.000
_cell.length_b   1.000
_cell.length_c   1.000
_cell.angle_alpha   90.00
_cell.angle_beta   90.00
_cell.angle_gamma   90.00
#
_symmetry.space_group_name_H-M   'P 1'
#
loop_
_entity.id
_entity.type
_entity.pdbx_description
1 polymer ?
#
loop_
_entity_poly.entity_id
_entity_poly.type
_entity_poly.pdbx_seq_one_letter_code
_entity_poly.pdbx_strand_id
1 'polypeptide(L)'
;MTKHLSLDPHQISQFTQLEQRYNSLMDDLFGFEGDRKQMWKAMRELLKEKDQEIAKLLSDSQTKSYLNLKQLQKQQRKQAN
;
A
#
# COMPACT_ATOMS: atom_id res chain seq x y z
N MET A 1 -4.88 -11.32 -19.31
CA MET A 1 -5.76 -10.19 -18.94
C MET A 1 -5.28 -9.62 -17.62
N THR A 2 -4.61 -8.47 -17.64
CA THR A 2 -4.22 -7.73 -16.45
C THR A 2 -5.51 -7.20 -15.80
N LYS A 3 -5.85 -7.67 -14.60
CA LYS A 3 -7.02 -7.19 -13.88
C LYS A 3 -6.69 -5.77 -13.39
N HIS A 4 -7.32 -4.75 -13.98
CA HIS A 4 -7.13 -3.36 -13.58
C HIS A 4 -8.24 -2.94 -12.62
N LEU A 5 -7.88 -2.25 -11.53
CA LEU A 5 -8.86 -1.53 -10.71
C LEU A 5 -9.27 -0.29 -11.49
N SER A 6 -10.56 -0.16 -11.79
CA SER A 6 -11.09 1.09 -12.34
C SER A 6 -11.28 2.06 -11.19
N LEU A 7 -10.57 3.19 -11.22
CA LEU A 7 -10.62 4.25 -10.23
C LEU A 7 -11.21 5.50 -10.87
N ASP A 8 -12.03 6.23 -10.13
CA ASP A 8 -12.49 7.55 -10.58
C ASP A 8 -11.42 8.64 -10.35
N PRO A 9 -11.54 9.82 -10.98
CA PRO A 9 -10.57 10.90 -10.84
C PRO A 9 -10.38 11.41 -9.41
N HIS A 10 -11.41 11.35 -8.57
CA HIS A 10 -11.33 11.75 -7.17
C HIS A 10 -10.50 10.73 -6.36
N GLN A 11 -10.77 9.44 -6.56
CA GLN A 11 -9.97 8.35 -5.98
C GLN A 11 -8.51 8.45 -6.41
N ILE A 12 -8.23 8.71 -7.68
CA ILE A 12 -6.85 8.89 -8.19
C ILE A 12 -6.15 10.05 -7.47
N SER A 13 -6.84 11.17 -7.26
CA SER A 13 -6.30 12.31 -6.51
C SER A 13 -6.00 11.94 -5.05
N GLN A 14 -6.92 11.24 -4.39
CA GLN A 14 -6.75 10.77 -3.01
C GLN A 14 -5.58 9.77 -2.90
N PHE A 15 -5.42 8.86 -3.86
CA PHE A 15 -4.27 7.96 -3.90
C PHE A 15 -2.96 8.71 -4.09
N THR A 16 -2.93 9.72 -4.96
CA THR A 16 -1.72 10.52 -5.18
C THR A 16 -1.31 11.27 -3.90
N GLN A 17 -2.27 11.87 -3.20
CA GLN A 17 -2.02 12.53 -1.91
C GLN A 17 -1.54 11.53 -0.84
N LEU A 18 -2.16 10.35 -0.80
CA LEU A 18 -1.77 9.26 0.08
C LEU A 18 -0.32 8.83 -0.20
N GLU A 19 0.05 8.65 -1.47
CA GLU A 19 1.42 8.29 -1.84
C GLU A 19 2.44 9.34 -1.45
N GLN A 20 2.14 10.63 -1.67
CA GLN A 20 3.01 11.73 -1.24
C GLN A 20 3.23 11.73 0.27
N ARG A 21 2.14 11.63 1.06
CA ARG A 21 2.21 11.56 2.53
C ARG A 21 3.06 10.38 2.99
N TYR A 22 2.83 9.19 2.43
CA TYR A 22 3.57 8.00 2.81
C TYR A 22 5.03 8.07 2.38
N ASN A 23 5.37 8.66 1.23
CA ASN A 23 6.77 8.86 0.84
C ASN A 23 7.50 9.75 1.84
N SER A 24 6.90 10.86 2.27
CA SER A 24 7.49 11.71 3.32
C SER A 24 7.69 10.96 4.64
N LEU A 25 6.70 10.18 5.07
CA LEU A 25 6.82 9.37 6.30
C LEU A 25 7.91 8.29 6.19
N MET A 26 8.13 7.74 4.99
CA MET A 26 9.22 6.80 4.75
C MET A 26 10.58 7.49 4.83
N ASP A 27 10.72 8.67 4.22
CA ASP A 27 11.95 9.46 4.28
C ASP A 27 12.31 9.85 5.72
N ASP A 28 11.31 10.24 6.53
CA ASP A 28 11.50 10.53 7.96
C ASP A 28 11.96 9.29 8.75
N LEU A 29 11.41 8.11 8.44
CA LEU A 29 11.82 6.85 9.07
C LEU A 29 13.25 6.43 8.71
N PHE A 30 13.70 6.70 7.48
CA PHE A 30 15.06 6.40 7.04
C PHE A 30 16.09 7.44 7.49
N GLY A 31 15.67 8.67 7.77
CA GLY A 31 16.51 9.70 8.39
C GLY A 31 16.81 9.45 9.88
N PHE A 32 16.10 8.51 10.51
CA PHE A 32 16.32 8.15 11.91
C PHE A 32 17.47 7.13 12.04
N GLU A 33 18.67 7.59 12.43
CA GLU A 33 19.85 6.77 12.78
C GLU A 33 19.69 5.98 14.11
N GLY A 34 18.49 5.43 14.34
CA GLY A 34 18.16 4.65 15.53
C GLY A 34 18.22 3.14 15.30
N ASP A 35 17.79 2.39 16.33
CA ASP A 35 17.68 0.93 16.32
C ASP A 35 16.96 0.42 15.06
N ARG A 36 17.73 -0.21 14.16
CA ARG A 36 17.26 -0.78 12.89
C ARG A 36 16.05 -1.72 13.08
N LYS A 37 15.93 -2.40 14.23
CA LYS A 37 14.79 -3.27 14.51
C LYS A 37 13.50 -2.47 14.72
N GLN A 38 13.59 -1.31 15.35
CA GLN A 38 12.46 -0.40 15.55
C GLN A 38 12.07 0.27 14.23
N MET A 39 13.05 0.70 13.43
CA MET A 39 12.80 1.21 12.07
C MET A 39 12.04 0.19 11.22
N TRP A 40 12.48 -1.07 11.19
CA TRP A 40 11.78 -2.13 10.45
C TRP A 40 10.39 -2.46 11.02
N LYS A 41 10.16 -2.25 12.31
CA LYS A 41 8.83 -2.39 12.91
C LYS A 41 7.92 -1.25 12.45
N ALA A 42 8.38 0.00 12.59
CA ALA A 42 7.63 1.18 12.17
C ALA A 42 7.30 1.15 10.67
N MET A 43 8.27 0.77 9.83
CA MET A 43 8.10 0.54 8.40
C MET A 43 6.97 -0.46 8.10
N ARG A 44 6.92 -1.60 8.81
CA ARG A 44 5.86 -2.60 8.62
C ARG A 44 4.48 -2.10 9.07
N GLU A 45 4.43 -1.34 10.15
CA GLU A 45 3.20 -0.71 10.62
C GLU A 45 2.70 0.34 9.63
N LEU A 46 3.60 1.17 9.11
CA LEU A 46 3.32 2.19 8.10
C LEU A 46 2.75 1.56 6.82
N LEU A 47 3.36 0.48 6.30
CA LEU A 47 2.83 -0.23 5.14
C LEU A 47 1.44 -0.84 5.40
N LYS A 48 1.16 -1.29 6.62
CA LYS A 48 -0.15 -1.83 7.00
C LYS A 48 -1.20 -0.73 7.09
N GLU A 49 -0.85 0.42 7.62
CA GLU A 49 -1.72 1.59 7.68
C GLU A 49 -2.04 2.10 6.27
N LYS A 50 -1.03 2.19 5.38
CA LYS A 50 -1.23 2.55 3.97
C LYS A 50 -2.25 1.63 3.29
N ASP A 51 -2.14 0.32 3.54
CA ASP A 51 -3.06 -0.68 3.00
C ASP A 51 -4.50 -0.49 3.49
N GLN A 52 -4.66 -0.13 4.76
CA GLN A 52 -5.98 0.16 5.35
C GLN A 52 -6.57 1.47 4.81
N GLU A 53 -5.76 2.52 4.64
CA GLU A 53 -6.20 3.77 4.03
C GLU A 53 -6.59 3.53 2.56
N ILE A 54 -5.83 2.76 1.80
CA ILE A 54 -6.18 2.36 0.43
C ILE A 54 -7.56 1.68 0.41
N ALA A 55 -7.81 0.73 1.29
CA ALA A 55 -9.09 0.03 1.35
C ALA A 55 -10.28 0.95 1.69
N LYS A 56 -10.07 2.02 2.46
CA LYS A 56 -11.10 3.02 2.78
C LYS A 56 -11.45 3.93 1.60
N LEU A 57 -10.52 4.13 0.67
CA LEU A 57 -10.73 4.93 -0.55
C LEU A 57 -11.48 4.16 -1.65
N LEU A 58 -11.63 2.85 -1.49
CA LEU A 58 -12.27 1.96 -2.45
C LEU A 58 -13.71 1.64 -2.03
N SER A 59 -14.58 1.49 -3.03
CA SER A 59 -15.90 0.88 -2.82
C SER A 59 -15.80 -0.62 -2.50
N ASP A 60 -16.86 -1.24 -1.99
CA ASP A 60 -16.88 -2.67 -1.64
C ASP A 60 -16.48 -3.60 -2.80
N SER A 61 -16.88 -3.27 -4.03
CA SER A 61 -16.55 -4.04 -5.23
C SER A 61 -15.09 -3.88 -5.64
N GLN A 62 -14.55 -2.66 -5.53
CA GLN A 62 -13.15 -2.35 -5.76
C GLN A 62 -12.25 -2.98 -4.69
N THR A 63 -12.65 -2.96 -3.43
CA THR A 63 -11.93 -3.60 -2.31
C THR A 63 -11.80 -5.10 -2.51
N LYS A 64 -12.87 -5.79 -2.92
CA LYS A 64 -12.81 -7.22 -3.28
C LYS A 64 -11.82 -7.49 -4.42
N SER A 65 -11.83 -6.63 -5.43
CA SER A 65 -10.91 -6.74 -6.57
C SER A 65 -9.46 -6.50 -6.16
N TYR A 66 -9.23 -5.52 -5.29
CA TYR A 66 -7.93 -5.17 -4.73
C TYR A 66 -7.33 -6.32 -3.91
N LEU A 67 -8.13 -6.91 -3.01
CA LEU A 67 -7.70 -8.04 -2.19
C LEU A 67 -7.37 -9.27 -3.06
N ASN A 68 -8.17 -9.54 -4.09
CA ASN A 68 -7.92 -10.63 -5.03
C ASN A 68 -6.61 -10.43 -5.81
N LEU A 69 -6.37 -9.21 -6.30
CA LEU A 69 -5.12 -8.84 -6.96
C LEU A 69 -3.91 -9.04 -6.05
N LYS A 70 -4.01 -8.61 -4.79
CA LYS A 70 -2.95 -8.76 -3.79
C LYS A 70 -2.66 -10.23 -3.50
N GLN A 71 -3.69 -11.06 -3.40
CA GLN A 71 -3.55 -12.50 -3.23
C GLN A 71 -2.87 -13.15 -4.43
N LEU A 72 -3.25 -12.79 -5.65
CA LEU A 72 -2.64 -13.28 -6.88
C LEU A 72 -1.16 -12.91 -6.95
N GLN A 73 -0.81 -11.64 -6.64
CA GLN A 73 0.57 -11.19 -6.60
C GLN A 73 1.40 -11.96 -5.55
N LYS A 74 0.81 -12.26 -4.38
CA LYS A 74 1.47 -13.07 -3.35
C LYS A 74 1.72 -14.50 -3.83
N GLN A 75 0.79 -15.09 -4.56
CA GLN A 75 0.96 -16.44 -5.13
C GLN A 75 2.05 -16.46 -6.22
N GLN A 76 2.10 -15.46 -7.10
CA GLN A 76 3.15 -15.35 -8.12
C GLN A 76 4.54 -15.22 -7.50
N ARG A 77 4.70 -14.38 -6.45
CA ARG A 77 5.98 -14.26 -5.72
C ARG A 77 6.44 -15.57 -5.08
N LYS A 78 5.51 -16.46 -4.71
CA LYS A 78 5.84 -17.78 -4.16
C LYS A 78 6.20 -18.81 -5.23
N GLN A 79 5.75 -18.63 -6.47
CA GLN A 79 6.06 -19.51 -7.59
C GLN A 79 7.34 -19.10 -8.32
N ALA A 80 7.77 -17.84 -8.14
CA ALA A 80 9.01 -17.30 -8.70
C ALA A 80 10.25 -17.48 -7.78
N ASN A 81 10.05 -18.04 -6.58
CA ASN A 81 11.10 -18.47 -5.65
C ASN A 81 11.13 -20.00 -5.60
#